data_AF-A3Y8N9-F1
#
_entry.id   AF-A3Y8N9-F1
#
_cell.length_a   1.000
_cell.length_b   1.000
_cell.length_c   1.000
_cell.angle_alpha   90.00
_cell.angle_beta   90.00
_cell.angle_gamma   90.00
#
_symmetry.space_group_name_H-M   'P 1'
#
loop_
_entity.id
_entity.type
_entity.pdbx_description
1 polymer ?
#
loop_
_entity_poly.entity_id
_entity_poly.type
_entity_poly.pdbx_seq_one_letter_code
_entity_poly.pdbx_strand_id
1 'polypeptide(L)'
;MDCKKDVDILKLVLSILLLCTSLQIQGKEAMSQEKVSKESDLKAAIFMESMPTGFVVPPAETQQDSLILEQINKVGWYNLHIGQEDNQAAFSFSIGHFQQHNHPELILVGLPAEVANQLLNIAVVKIVGAKERLEPYKKYDDFTEGLAVAFIPVELDFYRNYLGYANWYYGDLPKPYPVLQMVWPDREGYFPWDAEFDTSFKQAQPLLGFGPNKP
;
A
#
# COMPACT_ATOMS: atom_id res chain seq x y z
N MET A 1 25.79 -48.58 -39.32
CA MET A 1 24.68 -47.90 -38.61
C MET A 1 25.31 -46.89 -37.67
N ASP A 2 25.22 -45.61 -38.01
CA ASP A 2 26.09 -44.54 -37.54
C ASP A 2 25.52 -43.87 -36.28
N CYS A 3 25.60 -44.57 -35.15
CA CYS A 3 25.03 -44.17 -33.85
C CYS A 3 25.57 -42.82 -33.31
N LYS A 4 26.72 -42.35 -33.83
CA LYS A 4 27.34 -41.08 -33.38
C LYS A 4 26.66 -39.86 -33.99
N LYS A 5 26.21 -39.94 -35.25
CA LYS A 5 25.48 -38.85 -35.92
C LYS A 5 24.11 -38.62 -35.30
N ASP A 6 23.42 -39.68 -34.90
CA ASP A 6 22.10 -39.57 -34.26
C ASP A 6 22.19 -38.87 -32.89
N VAL A 7 23.25 -39.12 -32.12
CA VAL A 7 23.50 -38.46 -30.83
C VAL A 7 23.86 -36.98 -31.01
N ASP A 8 24.63 -36.63 -32.03
CA ASP A 8 25.00 -35.23 -32.32
C ASP A 8 23.79 -34.42 -32.82
N ILE A 9 22.92 -35.04 -33.63
CA ILE A 9 21.64 -34.44 -34.04
C ILE A 9 20.74 -34.21 -32.84
N LEU A 10 20.63 -35.19 -31.92
CA LEU A 10 19.78 -35.07 -30.73
C LEU A 10 20.28 -33.96 -29.78
N LYS A 11 21.60 -33.81 -29.62
CA LYS A 11 22.21 -32.72 -28.85
C LYS A 11 21.97 -31.35 -29.47
N LEU A 12 22.04 -31.25 -30.80
CA LEU A 12 21.78 -30.02 -31.52
C LEU A 12 20.29 -29.61 -31.38
N VAL A 13 19.37 -30.56 -31.54
CA VAL A 13 17.93 -30.32 -31.37
C VAL A 13 17.61 -29.89 -29.93
N LEU A 14 18.17 -30.57 -28.92
CA LEU A 14 17.95 -30.20 -27.53
C LEU A 14 18.50 -28.81 -27.19
N SER A 15 19.67 -28.45 -27.75
CA SER A 15 20.27 -27.13 -27.58
C SER A 15 19.41 -26.02 -28.21
N ILE A 16 18.84 -26.26 -29.39
CA ILE A 16 17.91 -25.33 -30.05
C ILE A 16 16.63 -25.17 -29.23
N LEU A 17 16.06 -26.26 -28.73
CA LEU A 17 14.87 -26.21 -27.87
C LEU A 17 15.12 -25.39 -26.60
N LEU A 18 16.25 -25.62 -25.92
CA LEU A 18 16.65 -24.86 -24.72
C LEU A 18 16.82 -23.37 -25.01
N LEU A 19 17.46 -23.01 -26.14
CA LEU A 19 17.62 -21.62 -26.55
C LEU A 19 16.27 -20.95 -26.83
N CYS A 20 15.36 -21.65 -27.52
CA CYS A 20 14.02 -21.16 -27.81
C CYS A 20 13.21 -20.92 -26.53
N THR A 21 13.25 -21.85 -25.56
CA THR A 21 12.57 -21.68 -24.27
C THR A 21 13.17 -20.51 -23.49
N SER A 22 14.49 -20.36 -23.48
CA SER A 22 15.17 -19.23 -22.83
C SER A 22 14.75 -17.89 -23.45
N LEU A 23 14.71 -17.78 -24.78
CA LEU A 23 14.27 -16.56 -25.48
C LEU A 23 12.79 -16.24 -25.19
N GLN A 24 11.93 -17.25 -25.11
CA GLN A 24 10.51 -17.07 -24.77
C GLN A 24 10.31 -16.60 -23.32
N ILE A 25 11.12 -17.09 -22.37
CA ILE A 25 11.09 -16.66 -20.97
C ILE A 25 11.54 -15.20 -20.86
N GLN A 26 12.69 -14.86 -21.47
CA GLN A 26 13.22 -13.50 -21.47
C GLN A 26 12.24 -12.49 -22.09
N GLY A 27 11.55 -12.86 -23.17
CA GLY A 27 10.50 -12.02 -23.77
C GLY A 27 9.29 -11.79 -22.86
N LYS A 28 8.87 -12.79 -22.07
CA LYS A 28 7.77 -12.63 -21.09
C LYS A 28 8.17 -11.76 -19.90
N GLU A 29 9.39 -11.93 -19.40
CA GLU A 29 9.92 -11.12 -18.29
C GLU A 29 10.03 -9.64 -18.69
N ALA A 30 10.57 -9.34 -19.87
CA ALA A 30 10.69 -7.96 -20.36
C ALA A 30 9.32 -7.28 -20.54
N MET A 31 8.32 -7.97 -21.11
CA MET A 31 6.97 -7.42 -21.23
C MET A 31 6.26 -7.25 -19.88
N SER A 32 6.51 -8.14 -18.91
CA SER A 32 5.99 -8.00 -17.55
C SER A 32 6.59 -6.78 -16.85
N GLN A 33 7.91 -6.58 -16.95
CA GLN A 33 8.61 -5.44 -16.37
C GLN A 33 8.19 -4.11 -17.02
N GLU A 34 8.03 -4.06 -18.34
CA GLU A 34 7.57 -2.85 -19.04
C GLU A 34 6.12 -2.48 -18.69
N LYS A 35 5.25 -3.49 -18.53
CA LYS A 35 3.85 -3.28 -18.12
C LYS A 35 3.74 -2.78 -16.68
N VAL A 36 4.55 -3.32 -15.77
CA VAL A 36 4.64 -2.89 -14.36
C VAL A 36 5.20 -1.46 -14.27
N SER A 37 6.25 -1.13 -15.02
CA SER A 37 6.81 0.23 -15.08
C SER A 37 5.75 1.24 -15.51
N LYS A 38 5.09 1.03 -16.65
CA LYS A 38 4.07 1.94 -17.17
C LYS A 38 2.86 2.08 -16.25
N GLU A 39 2.46 1.02 -15.55
CA GLU A 39 1.37 1.10 -14.57
C GLU A 39 1.79 1.89 -13.32
N SER A 40 3.04 1.74 -12.87
CA SER A 40 3.59 2.53 -11.76
C SER A 40 3.72 4.01 -12.12
N ASP A 41 4.16 4.31 -13.35
CA ASP A 41 4.28 5.67 -13.88
C ASP A 41 2.89 6.33 -14.04
N LEU A 42 1.90 5.56 -14.46
CA LEU A 42 0.51 6.02 -14.56
C LEU A 42 -0.11 6.28 -13.18
N LYS A 43 0.17 5.43 -12.18
CA LYS A 43 -0.27 5.67 -10.79
C LYS A 43 0.43 6.88 -10.16
N ALA A 44 1.73 7.06 -10.41
CA ALA A 44 2.45 8.27 -10.03
C ALA A 44 1.87 9.53 -10.70
N ALA A 45 1.39 9.42 -11.95
CA ALA A 45 0.76 10.53 -12.65
C ALA A 45 -0.63 10.92 -12.09
N ILE A 46 -1.36 9.98 -11.48
CA ILE A 46 -2.70 10.20 -10.92
C ILE A 46 -2.63 10.94 -9.57
N PHE A 47 -1.71 10.55 -8.70
CA PHE A 47 -1.60 11.11 -7.35
C PHE A 47 -0.65 12.30 -7.29
N MET A 48 -0.78 13.10 -6.24
CA MET A 48 0.23 14.10 -5.89
C MET A 48 1.52 13.41 -5.44
N GLU A 49 2.65 13.78 -6.05
CA GLU A 49 3.97 13.31 -5.63
C GLU A 49 4.45 14.03 -4.36
N SER A 50 4.05 15.29 -4.22
CA SER A 50 4.38 16.12 -3.06
C SER A 50 3.32 17.18 -2.78
N MET A 51 3.32 17.71 -1.55
CA MET A 51 2.42 18.75 -1.11
C MET A 51 2.71 20.07 -1.86
N PRO A 52 1.71 20.71 -2.49
CA PRO A 52 1.93 21.94 -3.22
C PRO A 52 2.18 23.11 -2.28
N THR A 53 3.00 24.07 -2.74
CA THR A 53 3.19 25.34 -2.03
C THR A 53 1.88 26.12 -1.99
N GLY A 54 1.50 26.62 -0.82
CA GLY A 54 0.30 27.43 -0.65
C GLY A 54 -1.01 26.65 -0.51
N PHE A 55 -0.94 25.35 -0.16
CA PHE A 55 -2.12 24.64 0.32
C PHE A 55 -2.78 25.39 1.48
N VAL A 56 -4.09 25.60 1.36
CA VAL A 56 -4.90 26.25 2.38
C VAL A 56 -5.69 25.16 3.09
N VAL A 57 -5.54 25.10 4.41
CA VAL A 57 -6.32 24.19 5.25
C VAL A 57 -7.79 24.61 5.18
N PRO A 58 -8.75 23.69 4.95
CA PRO A 58 -10.15 24.06 4.86
C PRO A 58 -10.65 24.61 6.20
N PRO A 59 -11.63 25.53 6.18
CA PRO A 59 -12.24 26.02 7.40
C PRO A 59 -13.01 24.88 8.09
N ALA A 60 -13.01 24.85 9.42
CA ALA A 60 -13.86 23.95 10.18
C ALA A 60 -15.35 24.30 9.98
N GLU A 61 -16.17 23.30 9.64
CA GLU A 61 -17.61 23.45 9.51
C GLU A 61 -18.34 22.96 10.77
N THR A 62 -17.72 22.04 11.50
CA THR A 62 -18.23 21.45 12.74
C THR A 62 -17.24 21.58 13.90
N GLN A 63 -17.71 21.30 15.12
CA GLN A 63 -16.83 21.21 16.29
C GLN A 63 -15.81 20.07 16.15
N GLN A 64 -16.20 18.96 15.50
CA GLN A 64 -15.30 17.85 15.26
C GLN A 64 -14.16 18.26 14.32
N ASP A 65 -14.47 19.01 13.27
CA ASP A 65 -13.47 19.53 12.34
C ASP A 65 -12.47 20.42 13.07
N SER A 66 -12.96 21.28 13.97
CA SER A 66 -12.11 22.16 14.78
C SER A 66 -11.10 21.38 15.62
N LEU A 67 -11.52 20.26 16.22
CA LEU A 67 -10.65 19.39 17.01
C LEU A 67 -9.60 18.69 16.14
N ILE A 68 -9.99 18.22 14.96
CA ILE A 68 -9.07 17.63 13.98
C ILE A 68 -8.01 18.66 13.58
N LEU A 69 -8.43 19.86 13.18
CA LEU A 69 -7.52 20.93 12.76
C LEU A 69 -6.59 21.37 13.89
N GLU A 70 -7.10 21.55 15.10
CA GLU A 70 -6.29 21.92 16.27
C GLU A 70 -5.20 20.89 16.53
N GLN A 71 -5.55 19.60 16.51
CA GLN A 71 -4.61 18.53 16.77
C GLN A 71 -3.56 18.43 15.65
N ILE A 72 -3.97 18.49 14.38
CA ILE A 72 -3.02 18.52 13.25
C ILE A 72 -2.06 19.70 13.38
N ASN A 73 -2.56 20.89 13.72
CA ASN A 73 -1.72 22.08 13.91
C ASN A 73 -0.76 21.94 15.10
N LYS A 74 -1.18 21.23 16.16
CA LYS A 74 -0.40 21.07 17.39
C LYS A 74 0.69 20.02 17.28
N VAL A 75 0.39 18.86 16.69
CA VAL A 75 1.32 17.71 16.67
C VAL A 75 1.77 17.30 15.27
N GLY A 76 1.05 17.70 14.22
CA GLY A 76 1.39 17.39 12.82
C GLY A 76 0.56 16.27 12.18
N TRP A 77 -0.32 15.63 12.93
CA TRP A 77 -1.23 14.59 12.42
C TRP A 77 -2.43 14.39 13.34
N TYR A 78 -3.43 13.67 12.84
CA TYR A 78 -4.58 13.19 13.59
C TYR A 78 -4.94 11.78 13.13
N ASN A 79 -5.23 10.87 14.07
CA ASN A 79 -5.74 9.54 13.76
C ASN A 79 -7.25 9.51 14.02
N LEU A 80 -8.04 9.20 13.00
CA LEU A 80 -9.46 8.99 13.13
C LEU A 80 -9.74 7.47 13.12
N HIS A 81 -10.66 7.03 13.98
CA HIS A 81 -11.16 5.65 13.97
C HIS A 81 -12.65 5.63 13.65
N ILE A 82 -13.03 4.81 12.68
CA ILE A 82 -14.40 4.47 12.34
C ILE A 82 -14.65 3.05 12.84
N GLY A 83 -15.62 2.91 13.75
CA GLY A 83 -16.01 1.62 14.31
C GLY A 83 -16.61 0.69 13.25
N GLN A 84 -16.73 -0.58 13.60
CA GLN A 84 -17.39 -1.56 12.74
C GLN A 84 -18.87 -1.19 12.60
N GLU A 85 -19.35 -1.09 11.36
CA GLU A 85 -20.76 -0.90 11.03
C GLU A 85 -21.22 -2.02 10.09
N ASP A 86 -22.31 -2.70 10.45
CA ASP A 86 -22.87 -3.83 9.72
C ASP A 86 -21.79 -4.87 9.28
N ASN A 87 -21.61 -5.04 7.98
CA ASN A 87 -20.68 -5.97 7.34
C ASN A 87 -19.34 -5.31 6.93
N GLN A 88 -19.07 -4.07 7.37
CA GLN A 88 -17.82 -3.36 7.06
C GLN A 88 -16.86 -3.44 8.24
N ALA A 89 -15.64 -3.89 7.99
CA ALA A 89 -14.58 -3.92 8.99
C ALA A 89 -14.30 -2.50 9.52
N ALA A 90 -14.06 -2.38 10.83
CA ALA A 90 -13.59 -1.13 11.43
C ALA A 90 -12.27 -0.69 10.78
N PHE A 91 -12.01 0.61 10.74
CA PHE A 91 -10.76 1.13 10.18
C PHE A 91 -10.32 2.41 10.87
N SER A 92 -9.02 2.68 10.82
CA SER A 92 -8.42 3.93 11.25
C SER A 92 -7.58 4.52 10.14
N PHE A 93 -7.54 5.83 10.02
CA PHE A 93 -6.64 6.50 9.09
C PHE A 93 -6.07 7.79 9.66
N SER A 94 -4.90 8.18 9.15
CA SER A 94 -4.23 9.43 9.49
C SER A 94 -4.71 10.58 8.62
N ILE A 95 -4.60 11.79 9.15
CA ILE A 95 -4.76 13.06 8.43
C ILE A 95 -3.61 13.97 8.85
N GLY A 96 -2.91 14.56 7.88
CA GLY A 96 -1.88 15.57 8.09
C GLY A 96 -0.47 15.11 7.73
N HIS A 97 -0.21 13.80 7.59
CA HIS A 97 1.12 13.32 7.20
C HIS A 97 1.54 13.84 5.82
N PHE A 98 0.60 13.95 4.88
CA PHE A 98 0.93 14.44 3.54
C PHE A 98 1.26 15.94 3.58
N GLN A 99 0.46 16.73 4.29
CA GLN A 99 0.73 18.16 4.46
C GLN A 99 2.05 18.44 5.20
N GLN A 100 2.27 17.78 6.34
CA GLN A 100 3.31 18.16 7.31
C GLN A 100 4.65 17.48 7.03
N HIS A 101 4.63 16.30 6.42
CA HIS A 101 5.81 15.45 6.26
C HIS A 101 6.01 14.96 4.82
N ASN A 102 5.16 15.38 3.88
CA ASN A 102 5.18 14.94 2.50
C ASN A 102 5.11 13.40 2.36
N HIS A 103 4.45 12.76 3.33
CA HIS A 103 4.32 11.31 3.45
C HIS A 103 2.87 10.92 3.12
N PRO A 104 2.61 9.82 2.37
CA PRO A 104 1.24 9.34 2.17
C PRO A 104 0.47 9.21 3.49
N GLU A 105 -0.84 9.47 3.46
CA GLU A 105 -1.64 9.11 4.64
C GLU A 105 -1.65 7.59 4.81
N LEU A 106 -1.88 7.14 6.03
CA LEU A 106 -1.95 5.74 6.37
C LEU A 106 -3.39 5.36 6.68
N ILE A 107 -3.83 4.22 6.18
CA ILE A 107 -5.08 3.57 6.60
C ILE A 107 -4.79 2.16 7.10
N LEU A 108 -5.49 1.76 8.15
CA LEU A 108 -5.43 0.42 8.71
C LEU A 108 -6.87 -0.10 8.87
N VAL A 109 -7.12 -1.31 8.39
CA VAL A 109 -8.46 -1.92 8.35
C VAL A 109 -8.45 -3.21 9.17
N GLY A 110 -9.52 -3.46 9.90
CA GLY A 110 -9.79 -4.74 10.55
C GLY A 110 -9.30 -4.88 11.99
N LEU A 111 -8.72 -3.84 12.59
CA LEU A 111 -8.25 -3.87 13.98
C LEU A 111 -9.07 -2.97 14.90
N PRO A 112 -9.21 -3.33 16.19
CA PRO A 112 -9.79 -2.46 17.19
C PRO A 112 -9.08 -1.11 17.30
N ALA A 113 -9.82 -0.06 17.68
CA ALA A 113 -9.33 1.31 17.79
C ALA A 113 -7.99 1.45 18.52
N GLU A 114 -7.83 0.75 19.64
CA GLU A 114 -6.62 0.81 20.47
C GLU A 114 -5.39 0.28 19.72
N VAL A 115 -5.51 -0.91 19.12
CA VAL A 115 -4.42 -1.56 18.36
C VAL A 115 -4.09 -0.73 17.12
N ALA A 116 -5.10 -0.26 16.40
CA ALA A 116 -4.90 0.55 15.21
C ALA A 116 -4.17 1.86 15.54
N ASN A 117 -4.55 2.54 16.63
CA ASN A 117 -3.87 3.76 17.07
C ASN A 117 -2.42 3.50 17.51
N GLN A 118 -2.15 2.39 18.21
CA GLN A 118 -0.78 2.02 18.57
C GLN A 118 0.10 1.84 17.33
N LEU A 119 -0.36 1.10 16.32
CA LEU A 119 0.39 0.88 15.08
C LEU A 119 0.60 2.17 14.27
N LEU A 120 -0.43 3.03 14.17
CA LEU A 120 -0.29 4.34 13.53
C LEU A 120 0.70 5.25 14.27
N ASN A 121 0.70 5.23 15.61
CA ASN A 121 1.67 5.99 16.41
C ASN A 121 3.11 5.48 16.23
N ILE A 122 3.30 4.16 16.08
CA ILE A 122 4.63 3.62 15.73
C ILE A 122 5.05 4.08 14.34
N ALA A 123 4.12 4.09 13.37
CA ALA A 123 4.38 4.63 12.04
C ALA A 123 4.84 6.10 12.12
N VAL A 124 4.22 6.90 12.98
CA VAL A 124 4.63 8.29 13.22
C VAL A 124 6.07 8.40 13.72
N VAL A 125 6.51 7.52 14.64
CA VAL A 125 7.91 7.52 15.11
C VAL A 125 8.89 7.32 13.95
N LYS A 126 8.54 6.46 12.99
CA LYS A 126 9.34 6.24 11.77
C LYS A 126 9.29 7.45 10.84
N ILE A 127 8.10 7.95 10.53
CA ILE A 127 7.88 9.06 9.59
C ILE A 127 8.50 10.36 10.10
N VAL A 128 8.24 10.72 11.35
CA VAL A 128 8.62 12.02 11.92
C VAL A 128 9.95 11.94 12.64
N GLY A 129 10.15 10.92 13.48
CA GLY A 129 11.35 10.76 14.30
C GLY A 129 12.57 10.35 13.47
N ALA A 130 12.42 9.29 12.65
CA ALA A 130 13.50 8.80 11.81
C ALA A 130 13.54 9.44 10.41
N LYS A 131 12.52 10.23 10.03
CA LYS A 131 12.35 10.79 8.68
C LYS A 131 12.32 9.71 7.60
N GLU A 132 11.82 8.53 7.94
CA GLU A 132 11.69 7.41 7.02
C GLU A 132 10.42 7.58 6.17
N ARG A 133 10.53 7.35 4.87
CA ARG A 133 9.36 7.21 4.00
C ARG A 133 8.96 5.74 3.98
N LEU A 134 7.75 5.42 4.43
CA LEU A 134 7.22 4.07 4.36
C LEU A 134 6.90 3.74 2.88
N GLU A 135 7.63 2.77 2.36
CA GLU A 135 7.54 2.34 0.96
C GLU A 135 6.44 1.28 0.75
N PRO A 136 5.68 1.37 -0.35
CA PRO A 136 4.76 0.32 -0.73
C PRO A 136 5.52 -0.97 -1.04
N TYR A 137 4.86 -2.11 -0.82
CA TYR A 137 5.34 -3.48 -1.08
C TYR A 137 6.56 -3.92 -0.27
N LYS A 138 7.06 -3.07 0.63
CA LYS A 138 8.10 -3.42 1.58
C LYS A 138 7.49 -3.97 2.87
N LYS A 139 8.07 -5.06 3.37
CA LYS A 139 7.77 -5.63 4.70
C LYS A 139 8.61 -4.94 5.76
N TYR A 140 8.00 -4.65 6.90
CA TYR A 140 8.60 -4.04 8.08
C TYR A 140 8.36 -4.97 9.28
N ASP A 141 9.44 -5.51 9.83
CA ASP A 141 9.40 -6.49 10.93
C ASP A 141 9.51 -5.83 12.31
N ASP A 142 9.50 -4.50 12.37
CA ASP A 142 9.89 -3.71 13.53
C ASP A 142 8.80 -2.70 13.97
N PHE A 143 7.54 -2.95 13.62
CA PHE A 143 6.40 -2.18 14.14
C PHE A 143 6.06 -2.63 15.57
N THR A 144 5.95 -3.93 15.80
CA THR A 144 5.65 -4.49 17.13
C THR A 144 6.35 -5.84 17.29
N GLU A 145 6.69 -6.21 18.53
CA GLU A 145 7.30 -7.51 18.81
C GLU A 145 6.45 -8.66 18.26
N GLY A 146 6.98 -9.38 17.27
CA GLY A 146 6.32 -10.55 16.68
C GLY A 146 5.24 -10.26 15.63
N LEU A 147 5.02 -9.01 15.22
CA LEU A 147 4.09 -8.68 14.13
C LEU A 147 4.76 -7.77 13.11
N ALA A 148 4.95 -8.33 11.93
CA ALA A 148 5.38 -7.60 10.74
C ALA A 148 4.19 -6.90 10.09
N VAL A 149 4.45 -5.80 9.38
CA VAL A 149 3.46 -5.11 8.55
C VAL A 149 4.02 -4.89 7.15
N ALA A 150 3.15 -4.72 6.18
CA ALA A 150 3.52 -4.30 4.83
C ALA A 150 2.57 -3.21 4.36
N PHE A 151 2.98 -2.43 3.37
CA PHE A 151 2.15 -1.34 2.85
C PHE A 151 1.72 -1.61 1.42
N ILE A 152 0.48 -1.28 1.06
CA ILE A 152 0.02 -1.26 -0.33
C ILE A 152 -0.60 0.11 -0.66
N PRO A 153 -0.45 0.62 -1.90
CA PRO A 153 -1.16 1.82 -2.33
C PRO A 153 -2.67 1.59 -2.33
N VAL A 154 -3.41 2.56 -1.80
CA VAL A 154 -4.87 2.56 -1.84
C VAL A 154 -5.38 3.08 -3.18
N GLU A 155 -6.31 2.36 -3.79
CA GLU A 155 -6.95 2.77 -5.04
C GLU A 155 -7.97 3.87 -4.84
N LEU A 156 -8.09 4.75 -5.82
CA LEU A 156 -8.93 5.95 -5.74
C LEU A 156 -10.41 5.63 -5.50
N ASP A 157 -10.90 4.48 -6.00
CA ASP A 157 -12.27 4.02 -5.84
C ASP A 157 -12.68 3.84 -4.37
N PHE A 158 -11.72 3.63 -3.47
CA PHE A 158 -11.97 3.48 -2.03
C PHE A 158 -12.01 4.81 -1.27
N TYR A 159 -11.51 5.91 -1.83
CA TYR A 159 -11.36 7.18 -1.10
C TYR A 159 -12.70 7.70 -0.61
N ARG A 160 -13.74 7.62 -1.45
CA ARG A 160 -15.08 8.11 -1.10
C ARG A 160 -15.68 7.39 0.10
N ASN A 161 -15.42 6.08 0.23
CA ASN A 161 -16.05 5.25 1.26
C ASN A 161 -15.23 5.21 2.56
N TYR A 162 -13.90 5.33 2.48
CA TYR A 162 -13.02 5.16 3.64
C TYR A 162 -12.41 6.46 4.17
N LEU A 163 -12.22 7.47 3.31
CA LEU A 163 -11.35 8.61 3.64
C LEU A 163 -12.13 9.93 3.72
N GLY A 164 -13.38 9.91 4.19
CA GLY A 164 -14.28 11.08 4.19
C GLY A 164 -13.63 12.36 4.77
N TYR A 165 -13.07 12.30 5.98
CA TYR A 165 -12.41 13.46 6.59
C TYR A 165 -11.10 13.84 5.90
N ALA A 166 -10.32 12.89 5.39
CA ALA A 166 -9.11 13.22 4.63
C ALA A 166 -9.46 13.86 3.27
N ASN A 167 -10.55 13.43 2.62
CA ASN A 167 -11.05 14.04 1.39
C ASN A 167 -11.56 15.46 1.61
N TRP A 168 -12.22 15.72 2.74
CA TRP A 168 -12.55 17.08 3.14
C TRP A 168 -11.28 17.91 3.38
N TYR A 169 -10.34 17.38 4.17
CA TYR A 169 -9.10 18.06 4.52
C TYR A 169 -8.28 18.45 3.27
N TYR A 170 -8.15 17.53 2.31
CA TYR A 170 -7.35 17.71 1.09
C TYR A 170 -8.19 18.10 -0.15
N GLY A 171 -9.45 18.52 0.04
CA GLY A 171 -10.42 18.69 -1.05
C GLY A 171 -10.03 19.71 -2.13
N ASP A 172 -9.24 20.72 -1.76
CA ASP A 172 -8.78 21.77 -2.67
C ASP A 172 -7.52 21.40 -3.47
N LEU A 173 -6.97 20.19 -3.28
CA LEU A 173 -5.83 19.75 -4.08
C LEU A 173 -6.22 19.50 -5.55
N PRO A 174 -5.36 19.86 -6.51
CA PRO A 174 -5.65 19.68 -7.93
C PRO A 174 -5.63 18.21 -8.38
N LYS A 175 -5.04 17.32 -7.58
CA LYS A 175 -5.01 15.88 -7.77
C LYS A 175 -5.17 15.17 -6.42
N PRO A 176 -5.63 13.91 -6.39
CA PRO A 176 -5.72 13.13 -5.16
C PRO A 176 -4.38 13.02 -4.42
N TYR A 177 -4.43 13.09 -3.10
CA TYR A 177 -3.29 12.81 -2.22
C TYR A 177 -3.04 11.30 -2.15
N PRO A 178 -1.79 10.85 -1.94
CA PRO A 178 -1.47 9.43 -1.85
C PRO A 178 -1.83 8.85 -0.46
N VAL A 179 -2.29 7.60 -0.43
CA VAL A 179 -2.57 6.84 0.78
C VAL A 179 -1.99 5.43 0.68
N LEU A 180 -1.42 4.95 1.78
CA LEU A 180 -0.95 3.57 1.95
C LEU A 180 -1.82 2.84 2.97
N GLN A 181 -2.29 1.65 2.62
CA GLN A 181 -2.86 0.73 3.58
C GLN A 181 -1.75 -0.03 4.29
N MET A 182 -1.74 0.03 5.62
CA MET A 182 -0.97 -0.86 6.47
C MET A 182 -1.68 -2.21 6.56
N VAL A 183 -1.04 -3.23 6.00
CA VAL A 183 -1.53 -4.60 5.94
C VAL A 183 -0.86 -5.42 7.04
N TRP A 184 -1.64 -6.27 7.72
CA TRP A 184 -1.17 -7.15 8.80
C TRP A 184 -1.32 -8.61 8.35
N PRO A 185 -0.39 -9.50 8.75
CA PRO A 185 -0.43 -10.90 8.40
C PRO A 185 -1.40 -11.69 9.29
N ASP A 186 -1.73 -12.92 8.89
CA ASP A 186 -2.40 -13.88 9.77
C ASP A 186 -1.52 -14.30 10.96
N ARG A 187 -2.04 -15.23 11.78
CA ARG A 187 -1.35 -15.71 12.99
C ARG A 187 -0.02 -16.40 12.71
N GLU A 188 0.17 -16.95 11.51
CA GLU A 188 1.40 -17.63 11.10
C GLU A 188 2.36 -16.69 10.38
N GLY A 189 2.00 -15.41 10.21
CA GLY A 189 2.85 -14.39 9.60
C GLY A 189 2.72 -14.29 8.09
N TYR A 190 1.74 -14.95 7.47
CA TYR A 190 1.45 -14.84 6.04
C TYR A 190 0.58 -13.63 5.75
N PHE A 191 0.90 -12.90 4.69
CA PHE A 191 0.09 -11.78 4.22
C PHE A 191 -1.03 -12.25 3.28
N PRO A 192 -2.08 -11.43 3.06
CA PRO A 192 -3.20 -11.78 2.18
C PRO A 192 -2.86 -12.21 0.74
N TRP A 193 -1.64 -11.93 0.26
CA TRP A 193 -1.12 -12.31 -1.06
C TRP A 193 -0.19 -13.54 -1.05
N ASP A 194 0.09 -14.11 0.12
CA ASP A 194 0.86 -15.34 0.26
C ASP A 194 -0.07 -16.55 0.07
N ALA A 195 0.48 -17.65 -0.47
CA ALA A 195 -0.33 -18.82 -0.83
C ALA A 195 -0.90 -19.54 0.41
N GLU A 196 -0.17 -19.46 1.52
CA GLU A 196 -0.47 -20.10 2.80
C GLU A 196 -1.39 -19.26 3.71
N PHE A 197 -1.79 -18.06 3.28
CA PHE A 197 -2.62 -17.16 4.07
C PHE A 197 -3.95 -17.79 4.51
N ASP A 198 -4.26 -17.69 5.80
CA ASP A 198 -5.56 -18.08 6.35
C ASP A 198 -6.68 -17.16 5.81
N THR A 199 -7.39 -17.67 4.81
CA THR A 199 -8.46 -16.95 4.12
C THR A 199 -9.63 -16.51 5.03
N SER A 200 -9.75 -17.04 6.25
CA SER A 200 -10.76 -16.59 7.21
C SER A 200 -10.59 -15.12 7.61
N PHE A 201 -9.37 -14.59 7.52
CA PHE A 201 -9.06 -13.18 7.81
C PHE A 201 -9.38 -12.22 6.66
N LYS A 202 -9.73 -12.71 5.44
CA LYS A 202 -10.00 -11.85 4.27
C LYS A 202 -11.14 -10.86 4.50
N GLN A 203 -12.18 -11.28 5.22
CA GLN A 203 -13.30 -10.38 5.53
C GLN A 203 -12.97 -9.39 6.65
N ALA A 204 -12.07 -9.77 7.56
CA ALA A 204 -11.61 -8.89 8.62
C ALA A 204 -10.74 -7.76 8.07
N GLN A 205 -9.95 -8.02 7.02
CA GLN A 205 -9.12 -7.03 6.36
C GLN A 205 -9.35 -6.99 4.85
N PRO A 206 -10.38 -6.26 4.39
CA PRO A 206 -10.49 -5.88 3.00
C PRO A 206 -9.21 -5.15 2.53
N LEU A 207 -8.66 -5.59 1.41
CA LEU A 207 -7.58 -4.86 0.73
C LEU A 207 -8.18 -3.74 -0.12
N LEU A 208 -7.67 -2.53 0.06
CA LEU A 208 -8.07 -1.33 -0.67
C LEU A 208 -7.16 -1.07 -1.87
N GLY A 209 -6.44 -2.10 -2.32
CA GLY A 209 -5.57 -2.10 -3.47
C GLY A 209 -4.96 -3.47 -3.71
N PHE A 210 -3.91 -3.53 -4.53
CA PHE A 210 -3.28 -4.79 -4.91
C PHE A 210 -2.04 -5.08 -4.07
N GLY A 211 -1.86 -6.33 -3.66
CA GLY A 211 -0.60 -6.84 -3.12
C GLY A 211 0.52 -6.87 -4.18
N PRO A 212 1.76 -7.20 -3.77
CA PRO A 212 2.93 -7.25 -4.66
C PRO A 212 2.77 -8.30 -5.78
N ASN A 213 2.06 -9.39 -5.51
CA ASN A 213 1.76 -10.44 -6.48
C ASN A 213 0.40 -10.16 -7.13
N LYS A 214 0.35 -9.18 -8.03
CA LYS A 214 -0.88 -8.91 -8.82
C LYS A 214 -1.16 -10.12 -9.73
N PRO A 215 -2.42 -10.57 -9.89
CA PRO A 215 -2.77 -11.58 -10.90
C PRO A 215 -2.55 -11.08 -12.34
#